data_AF-A0AAX1UB78-F1
#
_entry.id   AF-A0AAX1UB78-F1
#
_cell.length_a   1.000
_cell.length_b   1.000
_cell.length_c   1.000
_cell.angle_alpha   90.00
_cell.angle_beta   90.00
_cell.angle_gamma   90.00
#
_symmetry.space_group_name_H-M   'P 1'
#
loop_
_entity.id
_entity.type
_entity.pdbx_description
1 polymer ?
#
loop_
_entity_poly.entity_id
_entity_poly.type
_entity_poly.pdbx_seq_one_letter_code
_entity_poly.pdbx_strand_id
1 'polypeptide(L)'
;MKNVLLYFGANPEKKDNVCKILEDLHLTPIVVSDEENSQQVGYLMKLADFTKQSEKGERIAMDLMVFEDVDDDTIREFTKFSKLLHCEMPQKAMLTEHNKNWKLCDLLQEIEKEHAYFAYVEKIHTMLNESQHLIIDDYTKDSWKAYETAFYAAYDAIQKQCSMDEIKAVYERFYKAKEGLKKA
;
A
#
# COMPACT_ATOMS: atom_id res chain seq x y z
N MET A 1 15.04 -5.18 -23.72
CA MET A 1 14.21 -5.76 -22.65
C MET A 1 14.04 -4.70 -21.58
N LYS A 2 12.81 -4.51 -21.10
CA LYS A 2 12.50 -3.54 -20.05
C LYS A 2 12.89 -4.08 -18.68
N ASN A 3 13.38 -3.22 -17.80
CA ASN A 3 13.76 -3.61 -16.45
C ASN A 3 12.58 -3.65 -15.49
N VAL A 4 12.66 -4.55 -14.52
CA VAL A 4 11.71 -4.63 -13.40
C VAL A 4 12.51 -4.70 -12.12
N LEU A 5 12.39 -3.66 -11.29
CA LEU A 5 13.02 -3.61 -9.99
C LEU A 5 12.22 -4.43 -8.99
N LEU A 6 12.91 -5.23 -8.19
CA LEU A 6 12.33 -6.15 -7.22
C LEU A 6 12.95 -5.93 -5.85
N TYR A 7 12.11 -5.62 -4.88
CA TYR A 7 12.45 -5.66 -3.47
C TYR A 7 11.53 -6.66 -2.76
N PHE A 8 12.10 -7.62 -2.03
CA PHE A 8 11.34 -8.72 -1.43
C PHE A 8 11.05 -8.57 0.06
N GLY A 9 11.75 -7.68 0.77
CA GLY A 9 11.53 -7.39 2.18
C GLY A 9 11.45 -8.65 3.08
N ALA A 10 10.26 -8.89 3.64
CA ALA A 10 9.98 -10.05 4.49
C ALA A 10 9.75 -11.37 3.74
N ASN A 11 9.63 -11.33 2.40
CA ASN A 11 9.21 -12.46 1.54
C ASN A 11 10.28 -12.92 0.53
N PRO A 12 11.54 -13.19 0.95
CA PRO A 12 12.61 -13.58 0.03
C PRO A 12 12.36 -14.92 -0.69
N GLU A 13 11.50 -15.78 -0.16
CA GLU A 13 11.13 -17.07 -0.74
C GLU A 13 10.44 -16.96 -2.10
N LYS A 14 9.83 -15.81 -2.41
CA LYS A 14 9.15 -15.56 -3.69
C LYS A 14 10.14 -15.35 -4.85
N LYS A 15 11.40 -15.03 -4.55
CA LYS A 15 12.39 -14.52 -5.51
C LYS A 15 12.52 -15.34 -6.78
N ASP A 16 12.77 -16.63 -6.65
CA ASP A 16 13.10 -17.47 -7.81
C ASP A 16 11.89 -17.62 -8.75
N ASN A 17 10.69 -17.78 -8.20
CA ASN A 17 9.46 -17.86 -8.99
C ASN A 17 9.14 -16.53 -9.69
N VAL A 18 9.27 -15.40 -8.98
CA VAL A 18 9.01 -14.08 -9.55
C VAL A 18 9.99 -13.75 -10.67
N CYS A 19 11.29 -13.99 -10.48
CA CYS A 19 12.29 -13.77 -11.51
C CYS A 19 11.99 -14.62 -12.75
N LYS A 20 11.67 -15.90 -12.56
CA LYS A 20 11.34 -16.81 -13.66
C LYS A 20 10.14 -16.34 -14.48
N ILE A 21 9.06 -15.92 -13.82
CA ILE A 21 7.87 -15.38 -14.52
C ILE A 21 8.27 -14.17 -15.37
N LEU A 22 9.06 -13.24 -14.80
CA LEU A 22 9.48 -12.04 -15.51
C LEU A 22 10.37 -12.37 -16.72
N GLU A 23 11.31 -13.32 -16.57
CA GLU A 23 12.16 -13.79 -17.66
C GLU A 23 11.34 -14.47 -18.78
N ASP A 24 10.37 -15.31 -18.42
CA ASP A 24 9.43 -15.95 -19.36
C ASP A 24 8.58 -14.91 -20.12
N LEU A 25 8.30 -13.76 -19.49
CA LEU A 25 7.63 -12.59 -20.08
C LEU A 25 8.60 -11.61 -20.78
N HIS A 26 9.87 -12.00 -20.97
CA HIS A 26 10.90 -11.19 -21.64
C HIS A 26 11.24 -9.85 -20.94
N LEU A 27 11.08 -9.81 -19.62
CA LEU A 27 11.48 -8.69 -18.76
C LEU A 27 12.80 -8.99 -18.03
N THR A 28 13.52 -7.95 -17.65
CA THR A 28 14.81 -8.07 -16.94
C THR A 28 14.61 -7.82 -15.44
N PRO A 29 14.59 -8.85 -14.58
CA PRO A 29 14.50 -8.65 -13.14
C PRO A 29 15.79 -8.03 -12.58
N ILE A 30 15.64 -7.01 -11.73
CA ILE A 30 16.71 -6.41 -10.94
C ILE A 30 16.36 -6.58 -9.47
N VAL A 31 17.04 -7.52 -8.79
CA VAL A 31 16.79 -7.79 -7.38
C VAL A 31 17.66 -6.89 -6.52
N VAL A 32 17.02 -6.16 -5.60
CA VAL A 32 17.65 -5.21 -4.67
C VAL A 32 17.73 -5.82 -3.29
N SER A 33 18.89 -5.67 -2.64
CA SER A 33 19.08 -6.06 -1.23
C SER A 33 18.66 -4.96 -0.25
N ASP A 34 18.52 -5.31 1.03
CA ASP A 34 18.23 -4.33 2.09
C ASP A 34 19.27 -3.21 2.15
N GLU A 35 20.56 -3.53 1.94
CA GLU A 35 21.63 -2.53 1.97
C GLU A 35 21.56 -1.52 0.83
N GLU A 36 20.90 -1.87 -0.27
CA GLU A 36 20.81 -1.06 -1.49
C GLU A 36 19.52 -0.23 -1.56
N ASN A 37 18.57 -0.41 -0.63
CA ASN A 37 17.30 0.32 -0.72
C ASN A 37 17.43 1.82 -0.37
N SER A 38 18.56 2.27 0.16
CA SER A 38 18.92 3.68 0.30
C SER A 38 19.28 4.35 -1.04
N GLN A 39 19.51 3.56 -2.10
CA GLN A 39 19.89 4.09 -3.41
C GLN A 39 18.67 4.67 -4.13
N GLN A 40 18.93 5.62 -5.04
CA GLN A 40 17.89 6.15 -5.91
C GLN A 40 17.34 5.06 -6.86
N VAL A 41 16.03 5.07 -7.08
CA VAL A 41 15.36 4.12 -7.98
C VAL A 41 15.98 4.16 -9.39
N GLY A 42 16.33 5.34 -9.89
CA GLY A 42 16.99 5.50 -11.19
C GLY A 42 18.36 4.82 -11.26
N TYR A 43 19.15 4.88 -10.18
CA TYR A 43 20.42 4.14 -10.10
C TYR A 43 20.18 2.64 -10.15
N LEU A 44 19.25 2.14 -9.34
CA LEU A 44 18.92 0.72 -9.26
C LEU A 44 18.36 0.20 -10.60
N MET A 45 17.61 1.03 -11.33
CA MET A 45 17.12 0.77 -12.68
C MET A 45 18.19 0.90 -13.77
N LYS A 46 19.45 1.18 -13.42
CA LYS A 46 20.59 1.33 -14.35
C LYS A 46 20.43 2.47 -15.35
N LEU A 47 19.76 3.56 -14.95
CA LEU A 47 19.68 4.77 -15.77
C LEU A 47 21.04 5.50 -15.78
N ALA A 48 21.42 6.06 -16.94
CA ALA A 48 22.76 6.59 -17.18
C ALA A 48 23.13 7.79 -16.29
N ASP A 49 22.16 8.62 -15.91
CA ASP A 49 22.39 9.87 -15.16
C ASP A 49 22.49 9.67 -13.64
N PHE A 50 22.46 8.43 -13.17
CA PHE A 50 22.43 8.09 -11.75
C PHE A 50 23.71 7.39 -11.31
N THR A 51 24.20 7.76 -10.14
CA THR A 51 25.43 7.20 -9.57
C THR A 51 25.19 6.56 -8.21
N LYS A 52 26.06 5.62 -7.85
CA LYS A 52 25.98 4.90 -6.58
C LYS A 52 26.20 5.86 -5.42
N GLN A 53 25.35 5.78 -4.42
CA GLN A 53 25.47 6.48 -3.15
C GLN A 53 26.11 5.58 -2.08
N SER A 54 26.77 6.17 -1.09
CA SER A 54 27.50 5.44 -0.04
C SER A 54 26.65 4.99 1.14
N GLU A 55 25.45 5.55 1.28
CA GLU A 55 24.53 5.25 2.36
C GLU A 55 24.02 3.81 2.25
N LYS A 56 23.92 3.12 3.38
CA LYS A 56 23.31 1.78 3.44
C LYS A 56 21.86 1.88 3.85
N GLY A 57 21.04 1.05 3.21
CA GLY A 57 19.64 0.87 3.56
C GLY A 57 19.41 0.03 4.82
N GLU A 58 18.16 0.01 5.25
CA GLU A 58 17.67 -0.82 6.35
C GLU A 58 16.52 -1.70 5.88
N ARG A 59 16.32 -2.85 6.54
CA ARG A 59 15.28 -3.79 6.12
C ARG A 59 13.89 -3.20 6.29
N ILE A 60 13.10 -3.24 5.21
CA ILE A 60 11.68 -2.90 5.18
C ILE A 60 10.89 -4.19 4.92
N ALA A 61 9.75 -4.38 5.62
CA ALA A 61 9.01 -5.64 5.54
C ALA A 61 8.27 -5.83 4.21
N MET A 62 7.79 -4.74 3.61
CA MET A 62 6.99 -4.75 2.37
C MET A 62 7.81 -5.24 1.17
N ASP A 63 7.17 -6.01 0.29
CA ASP A 63 7.69 -6.31 -1.05
C ASP A 63 7.13 -5.33 -2.08
N LEU A 64 7.93 -5.01 -3.10
CA LEU A 64 7.57 -4.04 -4.14
C LEU A 64 8.17 -4.46 -5.49
N MET A 65 7.37 -4.28 -6.53
CA MET A 65 7.79 -4.36 -7.92
C MET A 65 7.67 -2.99 -8.59
N VAL A 66 8.71 -2.54 -9.28
CA VAL A 66 8.66 -1.31 -10.09
C VAL A 66 8.92 -1.66 -11.55
N PHE A 67 8.03 -1.28 -12.46
CA PHE A 67 8.13 -1.58 -13.88
C PHE A 67 8.68 -0.39 -14.69
N GLU A 68 9.65 -0.66 -15.57
CA GLU A 68 10.11 0.31 -16.57
C GLU A 68 9.22 0.25 -17.82
N ASP A 69 8.15 1.06 -17.89
CA ASP A 69 7.34 1.24 -19.10
C ASP A 69 6.90 -0.09 -19.74
N VAL A 70 6.28 -0.94 -18.90
CA VAL A 70 5.68 -2.23 -19.26
C VAL A 70 4.19 -2.03 -19.48
N ASP A 71 3.63 -2.67 -20.50
CA ASP A 71 2.22 -2.57 -20.86
C ASP A 71 1.29 -3.37 -19.92
N ASP A 72 0.02 -3.00 -19.92
CA ASP A 72 -1.01 -3.59 -19.05
C ASP A 72 -1.23 -5.08 -19.31
N ASP A 73 -1.08 -5.55 -20.56
CA ASP A 73 -1.29 -6.96 -20.90
C ASP A 73 -0.20 -7.83 -20.28
N THR A 74 1.06 -7.40 -20.39
CA THR A 74 2.19 -8.04 -19.73
C THR A 74 2.03 -8.06 -18.20
N ILE A 75 1.59 -6.94 -17.59
CA ILE A 75 1.34 -6.86 -16.14
C ILE A 75 0.20 -7.80 -15.72
N ARG A 76 -0.85 -7.92 -16.53
CA ARG A 76 -1.96 -8.86 -16.30
C ARG A 76 -1.49 -10.31 -16.38
N GLU A 77 -0.62 -10.64 -17.34
CA GLU A 77 -0.04 -11.98 -17.46
C GLU A 77 0.84 -12.32 -16.26
N PHE A 78 1.72 -11.42 -15.85
CA PHE A 78 2.50 -11.57 -14.61
C PHE A 78 1.58 -11.83 -13.41
N THR A 79 0.50 -11.05 -13.27
CA THR A 79 -0.46 -11.19 -12.16
C THR A 79 -1.15 -12.56 -12.18
N LYS A 80 -1.47 -13.08 -13.37
CA LYS A 80 -2.06 -14.42 -13.52
C LYS A 80 -1.08 -15.52 -13.10
N PHE A 81 0.16 -15.48 -13.57
CA PHE A 81 1.16 -16.50 -13.27
C PHE A 81 1.62 -16.46 -11.81
N SER A 82 1.81 -15.27 -11.24
CA SER A 82 2.19 -15.13 -9.83
C SER A 82 1.14 -15.67 -8.87
N LYS A 83 -0.15 -15.51 -9.18
CA LYS A 83 -1.25 -16.17 -8.46
C LYS A 83 -1.18 -17.70 -8.54
N LEU A 84 -0.95 -18.23 -9.75
CA LEU A 84 -0.88 -19.67 -9.99
C LEU A 84 0.31 -20.32 -9.26
N LEU A 85 1.41 -19.58 -9.09
CA LEU A 85 2.62 -20.03 -8.41
C LEU A 85 2.70 -19.58 -6.93
N HIS A 86 1.64 -18.97 -6.40
CA HIS A 86 1.57 -18.47 -5.02
C HIS A 86 2.73 -17.54 -4.62
N CYS A 87 3.23 -16.75 -5.58
CA CYS A 87 4.35 -15.81 -5.40
C CYS A 87 3.94 -14.37 -5.75
N GLU A 88 2.72 -14.00 -5.34
CA GLU A 88 2.14 -12.68 -5.63
C GLU A 88 2.98 -11.55 -5.03
N MET A 89 3.17 -10.50 -5.84
CA MET A 89 3.77 -9.23 -5.45
C MET A 89 2.66 -8.19 -5.42
N PRO A 90 1.98 -7.97 -4.28
CA PRO A 90 0.80 -7.11 -4.21
C PRO A 90 1.13 -5.69 -4.65
N GLN A 91 2.25 -5.12 -4.18
CA GLN A 91 2.64 -3.76 -4.49
C GLN A 91 3.40 -3.66 -5.80
N LYS A 92 2.87 -2.83 -6.69
CA LYS A 92 3.38 -2.58 -8.02
C LYS A 92 3.37 -1.07 -8.27
N ALA A 93 4.44 -0.55 -8.83
CA ALA A 93 4.55 0.83 -9.25
C ALA A 93 5.12 0.91 -10.68
N MET A 94 4.83 1.99 -11.38
CA MET A 94 5.53 2.34 -12.61
C MET A 94 6.72 3.23 -12.30
N LEU A 95 7.83 3.06 -13.01
CA LEU A 95 8.91 4.04 -13.01
C LEU A 95 8.40 5.32 -13.65
N THR A 96 8.58 6.45 -12.98
CA THR A 96 8.15 7.77 -13.46
C THR A 96 9.29 8.78 -13.36
N GLU A 97 9.12 9.93 -14.02
CA GLU A 97 10.03 11.07 -13.89
C GLU A 97 10.18 11.54 -12.44
N HIS A 98 9.16 11.35 -11.62
CA HIS A 98 9.17 11.75 -10.22
C HIS A 98 9.93 10.74 -9.35
N ASN A 99 9.51 9.47 -9.37
CA ASN A 99 10.03 8.46 -8.44
C ASN A 99 11.43 7.94 -8.79
N LYS A 100 11.94 8.14 -10.02
CA LYS A 100 13.33 7.77 -10.37
C LYS A 100 14.37 8.48 -9.51
N ASN A 101 14.04 9.67 -8.99
CA ASN A 101 14.94 10.47 -8.15
C ASN A 101 14.81 10.14 -6.66
N TRP A 102 13.81 9.36 -6.26
CA TRP A 102 13.57 8.99 -4.87
C TRP A 102 14.50 7.84 -4.48
N LYS A 103 14.87 7.77 -3.19
CA LYS A 103 15.43 6.53 -2.65
C LYS A 103 14.36 5.45 -2.67
N LEU A 104 14.75 4.19 -2.88
CA LEU A 104 13.79 3.08 -2.85
C LEU A 104 13.10 2.97 -1.50
N CYS A 105 13.81 3.21 -0.38
CA CYS A 105 13.24 3.21 0.96
C CYS A 105 12.13 4.26 1.13
N ASP A 106 12.29 5.45 0.54
CA ASP A 106 11.28 6.51 0.61
C ASP A 106 10.05 6.14 -0.22
N LEU A 107 10.25 5.55 -1.40
CA LEU A 107 9.15 5.04 -2.23
C LEU A 107 8.38 3.92 -1.52
N LEU A 108 9.08 2.97 -0.89
CA LEU A 108 8.48 1.91 -0.10
C LEU A 108 7.62 2.48 1.04
N GLN A 109 8.15 3.45 1.80
CA GLN A 109 7.42 4.08 2.89
C GLN A 109 6.19 4.85 2.41
N GLU A 110 6.28 5.54 1.28
CA GLU A 110 5.14 6.30 0.75
C GLU A 110 4.02 5.37 0.29
N ILE A 111 4.36 4.31 -0.44
CA ILE A 111 3.40 3.27 -0.82
C ILE A 111 2.76 2.65 0.43
N GLU A 112 3.55 2.29 1.44
CA GLU A 112 3.01 1.73 2.70
C GLU A 112 2.03 2.69 3.40
N LYS A 113 2.33 4.00 3.43
CA LYS A 113 1.42 5.02 3.96
C LYS A 113 0.13 5.13 3.16
N GLU A 114 0.19 5.14 1.84
CA GLU A 114 -0.99 5.18 0.97
C GLU A 114 -1.87 3.94 1.21
N HIS A 115 -1.27 2.74 1.25
CA HIS A 115 -2.00 1.52 1.55
C HIS A 115 -2.65 1.53 2.94
N ALA A 116 -1.93 2.01 3.95
CA ALA A 116 -2.48 2.15 5.29
C ALA A 116 -3.67 3.14 5.30
N TYR A 117 -3.53 4.29 4.64
CA TYR A 117 -4.58 5.29 4.51
C TYR A 117 -5.86 4.68 3.90
N PHE A 118 -5.74 4.03 2.75
CA PHE A 118 -6.89 3.41 2.08
C PHE A 118 -7.50 2.28 2.91
N ALA A 119 -6.70 1.52 3.67
CA ALA A 119 -7.23 0.52 4.59
C ALA A 119 -8.10 1.14 5.70
N TYR A 120 -7.78 2.33 6.20
CA TYR A 120 -8.64 3.05 7.14
C TYR A 120 -9.89 3.61 6.48
N VAL A 121 -9.78 4.15 5.27
CA VAL A 121 -10.93 4.62 4.48
C VAL A 121 -11.94 3.48 4.24
N GLU A 122 -11.47 2.29 3.82
CA GLU A 122 -12.31 1.10 3.62
C GLU A 122 -12.98 0.63 4.91
N LYS A 123 -12.25 0.63 6.03
CA LYS A 123 -12.83 0.31 7.35
C LYS A 123 -13.93 1.30 7.74
N ILE A 124 -13.72 2.59 7.50
CA ILE A 124 -14.73 3.62 7.75
C ILE A 124 -15.95 3.41 6.84
N HIS A 125 -15.76 3.20 5.54
CA HIS A 125 -16.87 2.91 4.61
C HIS A 125 -17.68 1.68 5.05
N THR A 126 -17.00 0.60 5.43
CA THR A 126 -17.64 -0.61 5.96
C THR A 126 -18.49 -0.29 7.18
N MET A 127 -17.93 0.43 8.15
CA MET A 127 -18.66 0.83 9.35
C MET A 127 -19.85 1.74 9.06
N LEU A 128 -19.71 2.71 8.14
CA LEU A 128 -20.81 3.59 7.72
C LEU A 128 -21.94 2.78 7.08
N ASN A 129 -21.63 1.77 6.28
CA ASN A 129 -22.61 0.86 5.70
C ASN A 129 -23.31 0.03 6.78
N GLU A 130 -22.57 -0.56 7.71
CA GLU A 130 -23.14 -1.31 8.84
C GLU A 130 -24.06 -0.45 9.73
N SER A 131 -23.80 0.86 9.77
CA SER A 131 -24.60 1.84 10.53
C SER A 131 -26.06 1.91 10.04
N GLN A 132 -26.32 1.57 8.77
CA GLN A 132 -27.65 1.60 8.17
C GLN A 132 -28.64 0.62 8.81
N HIS A 133 -28.12 -0.38 9.53
CA HIS A 133 -28.92 -1.39 10.22
C HIS A 133 -29.19 -1.05 11.68
N LEU A 134 -28.66 0.06 12.19
CA LEU A 134 -28.88 0.48 13.58
C LEU A 134 -30.18 1.28 13.69
N ILE A 135 -30.98 0.95 14.71
CA ILE A 135 -32.23 1.64 15.03
C ILE A 135 -31.98 2.48 16.28
N ILE A 136 -32.18 3.80 16.19
CA ILE A 136 -31.91 4.75 17.29
C ILE A 136 -32.61 4.35 18.60
N ASP A 137 -33.86 3.89 18.52
CA ASP A 137 -34.70 3.54 19.68
C ASP A 137 -34.20 2.30 20.43
N ASP A 138 -33.32 1.51 19.82
CA ASP A 138 -32.69 0.37 20.50
C ASP A 138 -31.65 0.81 21.54
N TYR A 139 -31.22 2.08 21.55
CA TYR A 139 -30.05 2.53 22.30
C TYR A 139 -30.34 3.69 23.25
N THR A 140 -29.56 3.76 24.32
CA THR A 140 -29.60 4.90 25.25
C THR A 140 -29.20 6.19 24.52
N LYS A 141 -29.90 7.29 24.84
CA LYS A 141 -29.69 8.61 24.24
C LYS A 141 -28.21 9.06 24.30
N ASP A 142 -27.55 8.85 25.42
CA ASP A 142 -26.15 9.27 25.60
C ASP A 142 -25.19 8.47 24.70
N SER A 143 -25.37 7.15 24.62
CA SER A 143 -24.54 6.30 23.76
C SER A 143 -24.78 6.58 22.28
N TRP A 144 -26.04 6.82 21.89
CA TRP A 144 -26.39 7.16 20.52
C TRP A 144 -25.80 8.51 20.10
N LYS A 145 -25.89 9.53 20.97
CA LYS A 145 -25.33 10.86 20.68
C LYS A 145 -23.81 10.82 20.44
N ALA A 146 -23.09 10.04 21.25
CA ALA A 146 -21.65 9.83 21.07
C ALA A 146 -21.35 9.15 19.72
N TYR A 147 -22.13 8.12 19.40
CA TYR A 147 -22.03 7.40 18.13
C TYR A 147 -22.34 8.28 16.91
N GLU A 148 -23.46 9.02 16.92
CA GLU A 148 -23.88 9.94 15.87
C GLU A 148 -22.81 11.02 15.61
N THR A 149 -22.22 11.57 16.66
CA THR A 149 -21.12 12.55 16.54
C THR A 149 -19.93 11.95 15.80
N ALA A 150 -19.54 10.72 16.15
CA ALA A 150 -18.42 10.03 15.51
C ALA A 150 -18.75 9.60 14.07
N PHE A 151 -20.00 9.21 13.80
CA PHE A 151 -20.50 8.90 12.47
C PHE A 151 -20.34 10.08 11.52
N TYR A 152 -20.80 11.28 11.91
CA TYR A 152 -20.67 12.47 11.06
C TYR A 152 -19.22 12.90 10.85
N ALA A 153 -18.36 12.77 11.86
CA ALA A 153 -16.94 13.03 11.71
C ALA A 153 -16.28 12.05 10.72
N ALA A 154 -16.67 10.77 10.77
CA ALA A 154 -16.20 9.75 9.83
C ALA A 154 -16.68 10.02 8.40
N TYR A 155 -17.95 10.39 8.24
CA TYR A 155 -18.52 10.76 6.95
C TYR A 155 -17.82 12.00 6.34
N ASP A 156 -17.53 13.03 7.13
CA ASP A 156 -16.82 14.23 6.65
C ASP A 156 -15.37 13.93 6.26
N ALA A 157 -14.68 13.10 7.04
CA ALA A 157 -13.28 12.74 6.81
C ALA A 157 -13.05 11.91 5.54
N ILE A 158 -14.01 11.10 5.10
CA ILE A 158 -13.88 10.38 3.81
C ILE A 158 -14.20 11.27 2.61
N GLN A 159 -14.93 12.37 2.81
CA GLN A 159 -15.23 13.36 1.75
C GLN A 159 -14.10 14.36 1.56
N LYS A 160 -13.38 14.68 2.64
CA LYS A 160 -12.22 15.55 2.64
C LYS A 160 -10.97 14.70 2.72
N GLN A 161 -10.18 14.60 1.65
CA GLN A 161 -8.89 13.92 1.71
C GLN A 161 -8.06 14.53 2.86
N CYS A 162 -7.82 13.73 3.89
CA CYS A 162 -7.15 14.15 5.12
C CYS A 162 -5.82 13.40 5.29
N SER A 163 -5.04 13.79 6.30
CA SER A 163 -3.77 13.13 6.59
C SER A 163 -3.96 11.71 7.15
N MET A 164 -2.90 10.91 7.10
CA MET A 164 -2.87 9.56 7.68
C MET A 164 -3.21 9.54 9.18
N ASP A 165 -2.69 10.50 9.94
CA ASP A 165 -2.98 10.60 11.38
C ASP A 165 -4.44 10.99 11.64
N GLU A 166 -5.01 11.88 10.81
CA GLU A 166 -6.40 12.29 10.92
C GLU A 166 -7.36 11.14 10.60
N ILE A 167 -7.18 10.42 9.48
CA ILE A 167 -8.08 9.33 9.10
C ILE A 167 -8.04 8.20 10.13
N LYS A 168 -6.86 7.89 10.67
CA LYS A 168 -6.69 6.89 11.73
C LYS A 168 -7.41 7.31 13.00
N ALA A 169 -7.22 8.55 13.45
CA ALA A 169 -7.86 9.06 14.65
C ALA A 169 -9.39 9.11 14.52
N VAL A 170 -9.91 9.41 13.33
CA VAL A 170 -11.34 9.37 13.02
C VAL A 170 -11.88 7.96 13.09
N TYR A 171 -11.21 6.99 12.45
CA TYR A 171 -11.59 5.58 12.54
C TYR A 171 -11.61 5.08 13.99
N GLU A 172 -10.57 5.35 14.78
CA GLU A 172 -10.48 4.89 16.17
C GLU A 172 -11.61 5.46 17.05
N ARG A 173 -11.96 6.74 16.85
CA ARG A 173 -13.09 7.36 17.53
C ARG A 173 -14.42 6.74 17.12
N PHE A 174 -14.62 6.52 15.81
CA PHE A 174 -15.85 5.93 15.30
C PHE A 174 -16.02 4.48 15.79
N TYR A 175 -14.96 3.69 15.73
CA TYR A 175 -14.92 2.32 16.26
C TYR A 175 -15.28 2.29 17.75
N LYS A 176 -14.61 3.13 18.55
CA LYS A 176 -14.87 3.20 19.99
C LYS A 176 -16.31 3.63 20.30
N ALA A 177 -16.88 4.56 19.53
CA ALA A 177 -18.25 5.00 19.73
C ALA A 177 -19.27 3.91 19.37
N LYS A 178 -18.98 3.10 18.33
CA LYS A 178 -19.79 1.92 17.96
C LYS A 178 -19.78 0.87 19.06
N GLU A 179 -18.60 0.49 19.56
CA GLU A 179 -18.45 -0.45 20.68
C GLU A 179 -19.09 0.08 21.98
N GLY A 180 -19.20 1.40 22.11
CA GLY A 180 -19.79 2.07 23.26
C GLY A 180 -21.32 2.18 23.23
N LEU A 181 -21.99 1.69 22.18
CA LEU A 181 -23.45 1.68 22.09
C LEU A 181 -24.06 0.81 23.19
N LYS A 182 -25.04 1.36 23.93
CA LYS A 182 -25.73 0.66 25.02
C LYS A 182 -27.20 0.53 24.70
N LYS A 183 -27.76 -0.68 24.82
CA LYS A 183 -29.19 -0.90 24.59
C LYS A 183 -30.04 -0.12 25.62
N ALA A 184 -31.17 0.42 25.15
CA ALA A 184 -32.14 1.17 25.96
C ALA A 184 -32.92 0.29 26.94
#